data_AF-A0AAU1QEZ0-F1
#
_entry.id   AF-A0AAU1QEZ0-F1
#
_cell.length_a   1.000
_cell.length_b   1.000
_cell.length_c   1.000
_cell.angle_alpha   90.00
_cell.angle_beta   90.00
_cell.angle_gamma   90.00
#
_symmetry.space_group_name_H-M   'P 1'
#
loop_
_entity.id
_entity.type
_entity.pdbx_description
1 polymer ?
#
loop_
_entity_poly.entity_id
_entity_poly.type
_entity_poly.pdbx_seq_one_letter_code
_entity_poly.pdbx_strand_id
1 'polypeptide(L)'
;MDLTTRTWELSAACRDEDGELWFSRRTLVMAMAICTACPVLDDCRAAVLRREEGLPKRDRRGIIAALTGAQRHALEHERKRQQLPPPDPNTTDRGPGRPREPAPCGTRAAYQRHLRRQEPIDDACRAANNRGACRYRQTGTTEGHSAGS
;
A
#
# COMPACT_ATOMS: atom_id res chain seq x y z
N MET A 1 -27.81 22.66 -4.97
CA MET A 1 -26.45 22.47 -4.38
C MET A 1 -26.53 22.93 -2.95
N ASP A 2 -26.31 22.02 -2.00
CA ASP A 2 -26.62 22.23 -0.59
C ASP A 2 -25.49 23.02 0.10
N LEU A 3 -25.71 24.31 0.34
CA LEU A 3 -24.72 25.23 0.92
C LEU A 3 -24.47 24.98 2.42
N THR A 4 -25.36 24.25 3.09
CA THR A 4 -25.28 23.86 4.51
C THR A 4 -24.23 22.77 4.76
N THR A 5 -23.97 21.89 3.79
CA THR A 5 -23.03 20.76 3.94
C THR A 5 -21.56 21.19 4.04
N ARG A 6 -21.25 22.46 3.75
CA ARG A 6 -19.89 23.03 3.80
C ARG A 6 -19.75 24.26 4.71
N THR A 7 -20.76 24.62 5.48
CA THR A 7 -20.69 25.78 6.39
C THR A 7 -19.58 25.62 7.44
N TRP A 8 -19.29 24.39 7.86
CA TRP A 8 -18.18 24.09 8.77
C TRP A 8 -16.80 24.48 8.19
N GLU A 9 -16.61 24.46 6.86
CA GLU A 9 -15.34 24.85 6.23
C GLU A 9 -14.99 26.33 6.53
N LEU A 10 -15.99 27.19 6.75
CA LEU A 10 -15.78 28.61 7.07
C LEU A 10 -15.17 28.85 8.45
N SER A 11 -15.34 27.89 9.37
CA SER A 11 -14.83 27.97 10.75
C SER A 11 -13.51 27.21 10.94
N ALA A 12 -12.88 26.74 9.87
CA ALA A 12 -11.63 26.01 9.94
C ALA A 12 -10.46 26.91 10.37
N ALA A 13 -9.77 26.53 11.44
CA ALA A 13 -8.60 27.27 11.94
C ALA A 13 -7.46 27.37 10.92
N CYS A 14 -7.36 26.40 10.00
CA CYS A 14 -6.35 26.38 8.93
C CYS A 14 -6.65 27.31 7.75
N ARG A 15 -7.79 28.02 7.75
CA ARG A 15 -8.26 28.77 6.58
C ARG A 15 -7.34 29.90 6.13
N ASP A 16 -6.74 30.60 7.08
CA ASP A 16 -5.94 31.82 6.83
C ASP A 16 -4.42 31.54 6.87
N GLU A 17 -4.04 30.28 6.91
CA GLU A 17 -2.66 29.81 7.00
C GLU A 17 -2.11 29.46 5.59
N ASP A 18 -0.79 29.53 5.39
CA ASP A 18 -0.14 29.28 4.09
C ASP A 18 -0.25 27.80 3.65
N GLY A 19 -0.79 27.55 2.45
CA GLY A 19 -0.97 26.23 1.84
C GLY A 19 0.24 25.28 1.92
N GLU A 20 1.47 25.80 1.84
CA GLU A 20 2.67 24.94 1.91
C GLU A 20 2.91 24.34 3.31
N LEU A 21 2.30 24.92 4.34
CA LEU A 21 2.39 24.47 5.73
C LEU A 21 1.96 23.00 5.89
N TRP A 22 1.01 22.51 5.10
CA TRP A 22 0.51 21.14 5.19
C TRP A 22 1.24 20.13 4.31
N PHE A 23 2.11 20.57 3.40
CA PHE A 23 2.82 19.70 2.45
C PHE A 23 4.32 19.56 2.75
N SER A 24 4.85 20.35 3.69
CA SER A 24 6.25 20.29 4.10
C SER A 24 6.47 19.40 5.33
N ARG A 25 7.60 18.66 5.32
CA ARG A 25 8.04 17.90 6.50
C ARG A 25 8.54 18.80 7.62
N ARG A 26 9.04 19.99 7.29
CA ARG A 26 9.62 20.93 8.27
C ARG A 26 8.55 21.52 9.19
N THR A 27 7.32 21.65 8.69
CA THR A 27 6.18 22.25 9.37
C THR A 27 5.23 21.20 9.98
N LEU A 28 5.60 19.91 9.94
CA LEU A 28 4.71 18.80 10.33
C LEU A 28 4.13 18.96 11.73
N VAL A 29 4.96 19.35 12.71
CA VAL A 29 4.52 19.54 14.10
C VAL A 29 3.52 20.69 14.22
N MET A 30 3.81 21.81 13.56
CA MET A 30 2.94 22.99 13.55
C MET A 30 1.62 22.72 12.84
N ALA A 31 1.65 22.09 11.66
CA ALA A 31 0.47 21.69 10.91
C ALA A 31 -0.42 20.73 11.70
N MET A 32 0.18 19.74 12.37
CA MET A 32 -0.56 18.83 13.23
C MET A 32 -1.21 19.56 14.41
N ALA A 33 -0.50 20.50 15.05
CA ALA A 33 -1.03 21.29 16.16
C ALA A 33 -2.24 22.13 15.72
N ILE A 34 -2.14 22.86 14.60
CA ILE A 34 -3.24 23.65 14.03
C ILE A 34 -4.44 22.75 13.71
N CYS A 35 -4.21 21.61 13.03
CA CYS A 35 -5.28 20.68 12.71
C CYS A 35 -5.95 20.09 13.96
N THR A 36 -5.16 19.76 15.00
CA THR A 36 -5.69 19.14 16.23
C THR A 36 -6.50 20.13 17.06
N ALA A 37 -6.14 21.42 17.05
CA ALA A 37 -6.88 22.48 17.72
C ALA A 37 -8.08 23.01 16.92
N CYS A 38 -8.27 22.54 15.68
CA CYS A 38 -9.30 23.06 14.79
C CYS A 38 -10.71 22.69 15.28
N PRO A 39 -11.64 23.66 15.42
CA PRO A 39 -12.99 23.40 15.97
C PRO A 39 -13.86 22.52 15.07
N VAL A 40 -13.50 22.37 13.80
CA VAL A 40 -14.24 21.58 12.81
C VAL A 40 -13.51 20.28 12.45
N LEU A 41 -12.63 19.80 13.33
CA LEU A 41 -11.79 18.63 13.08
C LEU A 41 -12.62 17.39 12.73
N ASP A 42 -13.73 17.14 13.44
CA ASP A 42 -14.54 15.94 13.23
C ASP A 42 -15.28 15.97 11.88
N ASP A 43 -15.90 17.11 11.54
CA ASP A 43 -16.53 17.32 10.23
C ASP A 43 -15.50 17.22 9.10
N CYS A 44 -14.33 17.85 9.28
CA CYS A 44 -13.22 17.78 8.36
C CYS A 44 -12.77 16.34 8.14
N ARG A 45 -12.57 15.57 9.21
CA ARG A 45 -12.16 14.16 9.15
C ARG A 45 -13.18 13.31 8.42
N ALA A 46 -14.45 13.46 8.74
CA ALA A 46 -15.52 12.72 8.07
C ALA A 46 -15.60 13.06 6.58
N ALA A 47 -15.49 14.34 6.22
CA ALA A 47 -15.53 14.79 4.83
C ALA A 47 -14.31 14.31 4.03
N VAL A 48 -13.10 14.38 4.59
CA VAL A 48 -11.87 13.93 3.91
C VAL A 48 -11.88 12.43 3.69
N LEU A 49 -12.23 11.64 4.71
CA LEU A 49 -12.26 10.18 4.58
C LEU A 49 -13.29 9.71 3.53
N ARG A 50 -14.40 10.43 3.38
CA ARG A 50 -15.37 10.18 2.28
C ARG A 50 -14.80 10.55 0.92
N ARG A 51 -14.18 11.73 0.77
CA ARG A 51 -13.62 12.18 -0.52
C ARG A 51 -12.48 11.30 -1.01
N GLU A 52 -11.68 10.78 -0.09
CA GLU A 52 -10.52 9.95 -0.40
C GLU A 52 -10.85 8.45 -0.50
N GLU A 53 -12.11 8.04 -0.36
CA GLU A 53 -12.49 6.62 -0.45
C GLU A 53 -12.03 6.00 -1.78
N GLY A 54 -11.35 4.86 -1.71
CA GLY A 54 -10.81 4.15 -2.88
C GLY A 54 -9.50 4.71 -3.44
N LEU A 55 -9.03 5.88 -2.99
CA LEU A 55 -7.78 6.46 -3.51
C LEU A 55 -6.54 5.68 -3.04
N PRO A 56 -5.51 5.55 -3.88
CA PRO A 56 -4.26 4.92 -3.49
C PRO A 56 -3.46 5.83 -2.54
N LYS A 57 -2.57 5.23 -1.73
CA LYS A 57 -1.74 5.94 -0.73
C LYS A 57 -1.02 7.17 -1.28
N ARG A 58 -0.51 7.09 -2.51
CA ARG A 58 0.29 8.14 -3.17
C ARG A 58 -0.49 9.42 -3.49
N ASP A 59 -1.81 9.30 -3.65
CA ASP A 59 -2.67 10.44 -4.00
C ASP A 59 -3.17 11.19 -2.75
N ARG A 60 -2.96 10.60 -1.57
CA ARG A 60 -3.23 11.24 -0.28
C ARG A 60 -2.00 12.02 0.16
N ARG A 61 -1.91 13.28 -0.26
CA ARG A 61 -0.79 14.17 0.12
C ARG A 61 -1.15 15.04 1.32
N GLY A 62 -0.10 15.54 1.97
CA GLY A 62 -0.18 16.52 3.05
C GLY A 62 -0.89 16.06 4.32
N ILE A 63 -0.99 17.02 5.25
CA ILE A 63 -1.69 16.91 6.53
C ILE A 63 -3.07 17.53 6.36
N ILE A 64 -4.11 16.80 6.70
CA ILE A 64 -5.48 17.31 6.78
C ILE A 64 -6.26 16.45 7.78
N ALA A 65 -7.24 17.04 8.47
CA ALA A 65 -8.01 16.35 9.50
C ALA A 65 -7.15 15.74 10.63
N ALA A 66 -6.04 16.42 10.97
CA ALA A 66 -5.01 15.97 11.92
C ALA A 66 -4.41 14.60 11.56
N LEU A 67 -4.32 14.30 10.27
CA LEU A 67 -3.82 13.03 9.76
C LEU A 67 -2.90 13.26 8.56
N THR A 68 -1.80 12.53 8.51
CA THR A 68 -0.98 12.38 7.31
C THR A 68 -1.70 11.49 6.28
N GLY A 69 -1.34 11.61 5.01
CA GLY A 69 -1.92 10.75 3.96
C GLY A 69 -1.74 9.25 4.19
N ALA A 70 -0.62 8.85 4.80
CA ALA A 70 -0.38 7.46 5.19
C ALA A 70 -1.34 6.99 6.28
N GLN A 71 -1.63 7.83 7.28
CA GLN A 71 -2.60 7.51 8.33
C GLN A 71 -4.03 7.44 7.77
N ARG A 72 -4.42 8.37 6.88
CA ARG A 72 -5.74 8.33 6.22
C ARG A 72 -5.92 7.03 5.41
N HIS A 73 -4.89 6.62 4.68
CA HIS A 73 -4.88 5.34 3.99
C HIS A 73 -5.02 4.14 4.94
N ALA A 74 -4.30 4.16 6.06
CA ALA A 74 -4.37 3.09 7.05
C ALA A 74 -5.77 2.98 7.68
N LEU A 75 -6.43 4.10 7.98
CA LEU A 75 -7.78 4.11 8.53
C LEU A 75 -8.81 3.52 7.55
N GLU A 76 -8.73 3.86 6.26
CA GLU A 76 -9.62 3.26 5.26
C GLU A 76 -9.38 1.75 5.15
N HIS A 77 -8.12 1.32 5.07
CA HIS A 77 -7.78 -0.10 5.02
C HIS A 77 -8.28 -0.85 6.24
N GLU A 78 -8.15 -0.28 7.43
CA GLU A 78 -8.66 -0.84 8.67
C GLU A 78 -10.18 -0.93 8.65
N ARG A 79 -10.88 0.13 8.24
CA ARG A 79 -12.34 0.14 8.09
C ARG A 79 -12.80 -0.96 7.12
N LYS A 80 -12.13 -1.11 5.97
CA LYS A 80 -12.43 -2.18 5.00
C LYS A 80 -12.18 -3.57 5.59
N ARG A 81 -11.11 -3.74 6.37
CA ARG A 81 -10.84 -5.00 7.11
C ARG A 81 -11.95 -5.34 8.10
N GLN A 82 -12.44 -4.35 8.84
CA GLN A 82 -13.50 -4.53 9.84
C GLN A 82 -14.88 -4.78 9.19
N GLN A 83 -15.11 -4.25 8.00
CA GLN A 83 -16.34 -4.50 7.21
C GLN A 83 -16.33 -5.85 6.51
N LEU A 84 -15.14 -6.40 6.21
CA LEU A 84 -15.04 -7.75 5.70
C LEU A 84 -15.55 -8.72 6.78
N PRO A 85 -16.34 -9.74 6.41
CA PRO A 85 -16.64 -10.80 7.35
C PRO A 85 -15.33 -11.38 7.86
N PRO A 86 -15.28 -11.82 9.13
CA PRO A 86 -14.12 -12.54 9.62
C PRO A 86 -13.80 -13.66 8.62
N PRO A 87 -12.51 -13.91 8.32
CA PRO A 87 -12.15 -14.98 7.41
C PRO A 87 -12.82 -16.26 7.91
N ASP A 88 -13.53 -16.95 7.02
CA ASP A 88 -14.14 -18.22 7.37
C ASP A 88 -13.00 -19.15 7.81
N PRO A 89 -13.01 -19.68 9.05
CA PRO A 89 -11.96 -20.55 9.54
C PRO A 89 -11.78 -21.82 8.68
N ASN A 90 -12.79 -22.18 7.87
CA ASN A 90 -12.74 -23.26 6.89
C ASN A 90 -12.33 -22.82 5.47
N THR A 91 -12.22 -21.51 5.20
CA THR A 91 -11.65 -21.04 3.92
C THR A 91 -10.13 -21.12 3.95
N THR A 92 -9.58 -22.17 3.36
CA THR A 92 -8.13 -22.36 3.17
C THR A 92 -7.53 -21.45 2.09
N ASP A 93 -8.31 -20.54 1.48
CA ASP A 93 -7.89 -19.79 0.29
C ASP A 93 -7.01 -18.56 0.58
N ARG A 94 -6.61 -18.39 1.85
CA ARG A 94 -5.39 -17.64 2.18
C ARG A 94 -4.57 -18.36 3.24
N GLY A 95 -4.38 -19.67 3.06
CA GLY A 95 -3.44 -20.43 3.88
C GLY A 95 -1.99 -19.95 3.67
N PRO A 96 -1.07 -20.19 4.62
CA PRO A 96 0.34 -20.29 4.28
C PRO A 96 0.40 -21.28 3.13
N GLY A 97 0.81 -20.85 1.94
CA GLY A 97 0.71 -21.66 0.73
C GLY A 97 1.19 -23.07 1.06
N ARG A 98 0.32 -24.07 0.87
CA ARG A 98 0.62 -25.50 1.06
C ARG A 98 2.07 -25.71 0.61
N PRO A 99 2.95 -26.39 1.38
CA PRO A 99 4.35 -26.56 1.00
C PRO A 99 4.38 -26.96 -0.48
N ARG A 100 4.71 -25.98 -1.34
CA ARG A 100 4.71 -26.23 -2.76
C ARG A 100 5.80 -27.25 -2.95
N GLU A 101 5.47 -28.36 -3.59
CA GLU A 101 6.45 -29.37 -3.90
C GLU A 101 7.66 -28.65 -4.53
N PRO A 102 8.88 -28.87 -4.00
CA PRO A 102 10.02 -28.08 -4.41
C PRO A 102 10.14 -28.12 -5.93
N ALA A 103 10.19 -26.94 -6.57
CA ALA A 103 10.25 -26.87 -8.02
C ALA A 103 11.37 -27.77 -8.57
N PRO A 104 11.15 -28.53 -9.65
CA PRO A 104 12.17 -29.39 -10.20
C PRO A 104 13.40 -28.58 -10.64
N CYS A 105 14.57 -29.24 -10.68
CA CYS A 105 15.79 -28.66 -11.20
C CYS A 105 15.60 -28.13 -12.63
N GLY A 106 16.36 -27.11 -13.02
CA GLY A 106 16.15 -26.40 -14.29
C GLY A 106 15.20 -25.20 -14.21
N THR A 107 14.72 -24.84 -13.02
CA THR A 107 13.90 -23.64 -12.77
C THR A 107 14.65 -22.59 -11.93
N ARG A 108 14.27 -21.31 -12.04
CA ARG A 108 14.83 -20.23 -11.19
C ARG A 108 14.56 -20.46 -9.70
N ALA A 109 13.40 -21.05 -9.37
CA ALA A 109 13.05 -21.42 -8.01
C ALA A 109 13.95 -22.54 -7.45
N ALA A 110 14.32 -23.54 -8.26
CA ALA A 110 15.28 -24.57 -7.88
C ALA A 110 16.69 -23.99 -7.66
N TYR A 111 17.15 -23.07 -8.52
CA TYR A 111 18.42 -22.35 -8.32
C TYR A 111 18.46 -21.62 -6.96
N GLN A 112 17.40 -20.89 -6.61
CA GLN A 112 17.28 -20.22 -5.31
C GLN A 112 17.19 -21.20 -4.13
N ARG A 113 16.62 -22.39 -4.33
CA ARG A 113 16.63 -23.45 -3.32
C ARG A 113 18.06 -23.93 -3.06
N HIS A 114 18.85 -24.21 -4.09
CA HIS A 114 20.25 -24.63 -3.93
C HIS A 114 21.05 -23.58 -3.17
N LEU A 115 20.87 -22.29 -3.47
CA LEU A 115 21.53 -21.21 -2.71
C LEU A 115 21.13 -21.18 -1.22
N ARG A 116 19.84 -21.32 -0.91
CA ARG A 116 19.35 -21.31 0.48
C ARG A 116 19.82 -22.53 1.28
N ARG A 117 19.93 -23.69 0.62
CA ARG A 117 20.33 -24.96 1.25
C ARG A 117 21.83 -25.24 1.17
N GLN A 118 22.59 -24.40 0.46
CA GLN A 118 24.01 -24.60 0.17
C GLN A 118 24.31 -25.94 -0.52
N GLU A 119 23.36 -26.40 -1.35
CA GLU A 119 23.53 -27.62 -2.17
C GLU A 119 24.32 -27.27 -3.44
N PRO A 120 25.11 -28.22 -3.99
CA PRO A 120 25.71 -28.06 -5.31
C PRO A 120 24.65 -27.74 -6.36
N ILE A 121 24.83 -26.63 -7.08
CA ILE A 121 23.93 -26.19 -8.14
C ILE A 121 24.24 -27.03 -9.39
N ASP A 122 23.22 -27.59 -10.05
CA ASP A 122 23.39 -28.28 -11.34
C ASP A 122 23.44 -27.31 -12.55
N ASP A 123 23.87 -27.81 -13.70
CA ASP A 123 23.95 -27.00 -14.93
C ASP A 123 22.59 -26.49 -15.42
N ALA A 124 21.53 -27.28 -15.20
CA ALA A 124 20.18 -26.91 -15.60
C ALA A 124 19.69 -25.66 -14.82
N CYS A 125 19.94 -25.62 -13.51
CA CYS A 125 19.62 -24.51 -12.61
C CYS A 125 20.50 -23.28 -12.89
N ARG A 126 21.80 -23.46 -13.17
CA ARG A 126 22.68 -22.37 -13.63
C ARG A 126 22.15 -21.73 -14.91
N ALA A 127 21.84 -22.56 -15.92
CA ALA A 127 21.29 -22.09 -17.20
C ALA A 127 19.96 -21.37 -17.01
N ALA A 128 19.06 -21.88 -16.15
CA ALA A 128 17.78 -21.26 -15.85
C ALA A 128 17.92 -19.87 -15.20
N ASN A 129 18.86 -19.71 -14.27
CA ASN A 129 19.15 -18.42 -13.65
C ASN A 129 19.68 -17.40 -14.68
N ASN A 130 20.58 -17.84 -15.57
CA ASN A 130 21.15 -17.01 -16.64
C ASN A 130 20.09 -16.58 -17.66
N ARG A 131 19.19 -17.49 -18.08
CA ARG A 131 18.05 -17.17 -18.95
C ARG A 131 17.16 -16.09 -18.34
N GLY A 132 16.83 -16.19 -17.05
CA GLY A 132 16.03 -15.20 -16.34
C GLY A 132 16.71 -13.83 -16.23
N ALA A 133 18.02 -13.81 -15.97
CA ALA A 133 18.81 -12.57 -15.87
C ALA A 133 18.91 -11.84 -17.21
N CYS A 134 19.07 -12.57 -18.32
CA CYS A 134 19.10 -11.99 -19.67
C CYS A 134 17.75 -11.35 -20.03
N ARG A 135 16.64 -12.05 -19.76
CA ARG A 135 15.30 -11.55 -20.02
C ARG A 135 14.96 -10.29 -19.22
N TYR A 136 15.36 -10.23 -17.95
CA TYR A 136 15.21 -9.01 -17.14
C TYR A 136 15.97 -7.82 -17.75
N ARG A 137 17.20 -8.03 -18.20
CA ARG A 137 17.99 -6.97 -18.87
C ARG A 137 17.35 -6.49 -20.17
N GLN A 138 16.66 -7.38 -20.90
CA GLN A 138 16.04 -7.06 -22.19
C GLN A 138 14.64 -6.46 -22.07
N THR A 139 13.84 -6.89 -21.09
CA THR A 139 12.39 -6.59 -21.02
C THR A 139 11.95 -5.87 -19.75
N GLY A 140 12.81 -5.75 -18.74
CA GLY A 140 12.47 -5.17 -17.43
C GLY A 140 11.55 -6.04 -16.56
N THR A 141 11.17 -7.26 -16.99
CA THR A 141 10.22 -8.13 -16.27
C THR A 141 10.78 -9.55 -16.03
N THR A 142 10.47 -10.12 -14.86
CA THR A 142 10.90 -11.47 -14.43
C THR A 142 9.81 -12.54 -14.52
N GLU A 143 8.56 -12.21 -14.90
CA GLU A 143 7.47 -13.19 -14.99
C GLU A 143 7.51 -14.03 -16.28
N GLY A 144 7.96 -15.29 -16.16
CA GLY A 144 7.80 -16.31 -17.20
C GLY A 144 6.40 -16.91 -17.12
N HIS A 145 5.47 -16.42 -17.92
CA HIS A 145 4.19 -17.10 -18.11
C HIS A 145 4.44 -18.34 -18.98
N SER A 146 4.61 -19.49 -18.34
CA SER A 146 4.62 -20.78 -19.04
C SER A 146 3.16 -21.20 -19.26
N ALA A 147 2.56 -20.79 -20.39
CA ALA A 147 1.36 -21.42 -20.90
C ALA A 147 1.79 -22.71 -21.61
N GLY A 148 1.38 -23.86 -21.06
CA GLY A 148 1.49 -25.15 -21.71
C GLY A 148 0.11 -25.61 -22.17
N SER A 149 -0.07 -25.74 -23.48
CA SER A 149 -0.74 -26.83 -24.20
C SER A 149 -0.52 -26.59 -25.70
#